data_AF-A0A383E8J6-F1
#
_entry.id   AF-A0A383E8J6-F1
#
_cell.length_a   1.000
_cell.length_b   1.000
_cell.length_c   1.000
_cell.angle_alpha   90.00
_cell.angle_beta   90.00
_cell.angle_gamma   90.00
#
_symmetry.space_group_name_H-M   'P 1'
#
loop_
_entity.id
_entity.type
_entity.pdbx_description
1 polymer ?
#
loop_
_entity_poly.entity_id
_entity_poly.type
_entity_poly.pdbx_seq_one_letter_code
_entity_poly.pdbx_strand_id
1 'polypeptide(L)'
;KIIPKGENLNCLKHNKVILDISNYGGELATKHDEILKVLDDNNVAYSYSDFNTWTDSGRILPFQKRTEEENKRVFSECCNRDTLSVLHGKLYRCPFSANAHNLKAIPVDKSDQVDLSDDKIPISTLKEQIRKLAYQKDYLTACLYCNGRDYTTPVIKAAEQTKKPLSYKSI
;
A
#
# COMPACT_ATOMS: atom_id res chain seq x y z
N LYS A 1 7.39 -13.99 18.93
CA LYS A 1 5.99 -13.48 18.90
C LYS A 1 5.87 -12.41 19.99
N ILE A 2 5.18 -11.30 19.71
CA ILE A 2 5.28 -10.06 20.50
C ILE A 2 4.08 -9.95 21.43
N ILE A 3 4.31 -9.94 22.74
CA ILE A 3 3.32 -9.56 23.76
C ILE A 3 3.84 -8.27 24.42
N PRO A 4 3.06 -7.17 24.44
CA PRO A 4 3.49 -5.91 25.03
C PRO A 4 3.73 -6.08 26.53
N LYS A 5 4.83 -5.50 27.02
CA LYS A 5 5.23 -5.53 28.45
C LYS A 5 5.98 -4.27 28.81
N GLY A 6 6.09 -3.99 30.11
CA GLY A 6 6.84 -2.83 30.63
C GLY A 6 6.35 -1.52 30.03
N GLU A 7 7.30 -0.69 29.59
CA GLU A 7 7.02 0.62 29.01
C GLU A 7 6.09 0.55 27.78
N ASN A 8 6.29 -0.42 26.88
CA ASN A 8 5.46 -0.58 25.69
C ASN A 8 3.97 -0.78 26.05
N LEU A 9 3.70 -1.61 27.07
CA LEU A 9 2.32 -1.81 27.54
C LEU A 9 1.75 -0.55 28.19
N ASN A 10 2.57 0.17 28.95
CA ASN A 10 2.15 1.42 29.57
C ASN A 10 1.79 2.49 28.54
N CYS A 11 2.52 2.59 27.43
CA CYS A 11 2.18 3.49 26.33
C CYS A 11 0.81 3.19 25.71
N LEU A 12 0.44 1.91 25.62
CA LEU A 12 -0.84 1.50 25.02
C LEU A 12 -2.06 1.86 25.89
N LYS A 13 -1.89 2.11 27.18
CA LYS A 13 -2.98 2.49 28.11
C LYS A 13 -3.49 3.92 27.92
N HIS A 14 -2.84 4.71 27.07
CA HIS A 14 -3.24 6.10 26.86
C HIS A 14 -4.60 6.19 26.15
N ASN A 15 -5.50 7.07 26.60
CA ASN A 15 -6.88 7.17 26.09
C ASN A 15 -7.01 7.61 24.61
N LYS A 16 -5.92 8.06 24.00
CA LYS A 16 -5.81 8.40 22.57
C LYS A 16 -5.11 7.32 21.74
N VAL A 17 -4.91 6.14 22.31
CA VAL A 17 -4.27 5.01 21.66
C VAL A 17 -5.28 3.86 21.57
N ILE A 18 -5.39 3.27 20.39
CA ILE A 18 -6.08 2.00 20.16
C ILE A 18 -5.11 1.09 19.42
N LEU A 19 -5.06 -0.18 19.82
CA LEU A 19 -4.30 -1.20 19.10
C LEU A 19 -5.21 -1.91 18.09
N ASP A 20 -4.88 -1.86 16.80
CA ASP A 20 -5.58 -2.66 15.78
C ASP A 20 -4.78 -3.92 15.46
N ILE A 21 -5.40 -5.09 15.59
CA ILE A 21 -4.73 -6.39 15.53
C ILE A 21 -5.26 -7.20 14.34
N SER A 22 -4.36 -7.49 13.39
CA SER A 22 -4.65 -8.46 12.33
C SER A 22 -4.40 -9.89 12.80
N ASN A 23 -5.47 -10.67 12.97
CA ASN A 23 -5.41 -12.08 13.34
C ASN A 23 -5.38 -12.98 12.08
N TYR A 24 -4.26 -13.65 11.83
CA TYR A 24 -4.11 -14.57 10.67
C TYR A 24 -4.49 -16.03 10.98
N GLY A 25 -4.99 -16.31 12.18
CA GLY A 25 -5.48 -17.62 12.60
C GLY A 25 -4.42 -18.73 12.71
N GLY A 26 -4.88 -19.93 13.08
CA GLY A 26 -4.11 -21.17 13.09
C GLY A 26 -2.74 -21.09 13.76
N GLU A 27 -1.74 -21.73 13.14
CA GLU A 27 -0.34 -21.79 13.63
C GLU A 27 0.38 -20.43 13.59
N LEU A 28 -0.18 -19.44 12.89
CA LEU A 28 0.39 -18.09 12.81
C LEU A 28 0.01 -17.28 14.05
N ALA A 29 -1.22 -17.45 14.54
CA ALA A 29 -1.81 -16.66 15.62
C ALA A 29 -1.71 -17.29 17.02
N THR A 30 -0.71 -18.13 17.30
CA THR A 30 -0.59 -18.90 18.57
C THR A 30 -0.51 -18.08 19.87
N LYS A 31 -0.51 -16.74 19.80
CA LYS A 31 -0.45 -15.84 20.97
C LYS A 31 -1.62 -14.85 20.97
N HIS A 32 -2.61 -15.03 20.09
CA HIS A 32 -3.73 -14.11 19.95
C HIS A 32 -4.48 -13.95 21.29
N ASP A 33 -4.98 -15.05 21.85
CA ASP A 33 -5.74 -15.04 23.11
C ASP A 33 -4.92 -14.49 24.29
N GLU A 34 -3.62 -14.78 24.33
CA GLU A 34 -2.71 -14.27 25.36
C GLU A 34 -2.51 -12.76 25.24
N ILE A 35 -2.41 -12.22 24.02
CA ILE A 35 -2.35 -10.77 23.78
C ILE A 35 -3.68 -10.13 24.23
N LEU A 36 -4.83 -10.66 23.79
CA LEU A 36 -6.13 -10.09 24.15
C LEU A 36 -6.31 -10.05 25.67
N LYS A 37 -5.96 -11.14 26.36
CA LYS A 37 -5.97 -11.19 27.81
C LYS A 37 -5.09 -10.12 28.45
N VAL A 38 -3.87 -9.91 27.97
CA VAL A 38 -2.98 -8.85 28.50
C VAL A 38 -3.60 -7.47 28.30
N LEU A 39 -4.25 -7.21 27.16
CA LEU A 39 -4.88 -5.92 26.87
C LEU A 39 -6.12 -5.70 27.75
N ASP A 40 -6.97 -6.72 27.90
CA ASP A 40 -8.17 -6.70 28.76
C ASP A 40 -7.78 -6.45 30.23
N ASP A 41 -6.83 -7.25 30.76
CA ASP A 41 -6.36 -7.14 32.15
C ASP A 41 -5.74 -5.76 32.45
N ASN A 42 -5.33 -5.02 31.41
CA ASN A 42 -4.67 -3.72 31.52
C ASN A 42 -5.53 -2.54 31.05
N ASN A 43 -6.81 -2.76 30.73
CA ASN A 43 -7.73 -1.75 30.20
C ASN A 43 -7.17 -0.99 28.98
N VAL A 44 -6.50 -1.71 28.08
CA VAL A 44 -6.01 -1.15 26.81
C VAL A 44 -7.12 -1.26 25.77
N ALA A 45 -7.41 -0.17 25.05
CA ALA A 45 -8.35 -0.21 23.95
C ALA A 45 -7.75 -0.93 22.74
N TYR A 46 -8.49 -1.88 22.16
CA TYR A 46 -8.08 -2.57 20.94
C TYR A 46 -9.26 -2.97 20.06
N SER A 47 -8.96 -3.22 18.79
CA SER A 47 -9.78 -3.96 17.83
C SER A 47 -8.97 -5.13 17.30
N TYR A 48 -9.66 -6.18 16.87
CA TYR A 48 -9.03 -7.21 16.05
C TYR A 48 -9.94 -7.62 14.90
N SER A 49 -9.33 -8.12 13.84
CA SER A 49 -10.02 -8.65 12.68
C SER A 49 -9.36 -9.93 12.22
N ASP A 50 -10.18 -10.93 11.88
CA ASP A 50 -9.71 -12.19 11.33
C ASP A 50 -9.44 -12.02 9.82
N PHE A 51 -8.21 -12.28 9.42
CA PHE A 51 -7.74 -12.18 8.05
C PHE A 51 -7.35 -13.55 7.51
N ASN A 52 -8.26 -14.15 6.74
CA ASN A 52 -7.99 -15.39 6.02
C ASN A 52 -7.54 -15.16 4.57
N THR A 53 -7.88 -13.99 4.01
CA THR A 53 -7.62 -13.65 2.61
C THR A 53 -7.16 -12.22 2.44
N TRP A 54 -6.30 -11.98 1.45
CA TRP A 54 -5.90 -10.68 0.94
C TRP A 54 -6.35 -10.53 -0.51
N THR A 55 -6.36 -9.31 -1.04
CA THR A 55 -6.53 -9.10 -2.48
C THR A 55 -5.21 -9.37 -3.22
N ASP A 56 -5.25 -10.10 -4.34
CA ASP A 56 -4.09 -10.34 -5.23
C ASP A 56 -3.74 -9.04 -5.96
N SER A 57 -2.92 -8.24 -5.29
CA SER A 57 -2.63 -6.88 -5.68
C SER A 57 -1.13 -6.68 -5.83
N GLY A 58 -0.74 -5.80 -6.75
CA GLY A 58 0.65 -5.42 -6.92
C GLY A 58 1.47 -6.40 -7.76
N ARG A 59 0.84 -7.34 -8.45
CA ARG A 59 1.50 -8.13 -9.50
C ARG A 59 1.87 -7.23 -10.67
N ILE A 60 3.15 -7.26 -11.07
CA ILE A 60 3.60 -6.61 -12.31
C ILE A 60 3.17 -7.49 -13.48
N LEU A 61 2.24 -6.99 -14.27
CA LEU A 61 1.68 -7.70 -15.42
C LEU A 61 2.35 -7.22 -16.72
N PRO A 62 2.36 -8.04 -17.78
CA PRO A 62 2.69 -7.58 -19.12
C PRO A 62 1.83 -6.38 -19.54
N PHE A 63 2.26 -5.65 -20.56
CA PHE A 63 1.47 -4.56 -21.13
C PHE A 63 0.03 -5.00 -21.41
N GLN A 64 -0.91 -4.32 -20.76
CA GLN A 64 -2.33 -4.56 -20.89
C GLN A 64 -2.83 -3.79 -22.12
N LYS A 65 -3.29 -4.51 -23.15
CA LYS A 65 -3.82 -3.94 -24.40
C LYS A 65 -5.22 -3.33 -24.22
N ARG A 66 -5.39 -2.51 -23.19
CA ARG A 66 -6.61 -1.77 -22.89
C ARG A 66 -6.67 -0.51 -23.76
N THR A 67 -7.88 -0.15 -24.15
CA THR A 67 -8.20 1.17 -24.70
C THR A 67 -7.97 2.26 -23.64
N GLU A 68 -7.93 3.51 -24.08
CA GLU A 68 -7.79 4.65 -23.17
C GLU A 68 -8.93 4.69 -22.13
N GLU A 69 -10.17 4.51 -22.56
CA GLU A 69 -11.34 4.53 -21.68
C GLU A 69 -11.33 3.39 -20.65
N GLU A 70 -10.85 2.21 -21.03
CA GLU A 70 -10.65 1.10 -20.08
C GLU A 70 -9.57 1.42 -19.06
N ASN A 71 -8.49 2.11 -19.44
CA ASN A 71 -7.46 2.53 -18.48
C ASN A 71 -7.97 3.60 -17.51
N LYS A 72 -8.77 4.57 -18.00
CA LYS A 72 -9.45 5.56 -17.16
C LYS A 72 -10.37 4.89 -16.15
N ARG A 73 -11.13 3.88 -16.60
CA ARG A 73 -12.01 3.09 -15.73
C ARG A 73 -11.23 2.32 -14.66
N VAL A 74 -10.17 1.61 -15.05
CA VAL A 74 -9.30 0.87 -14.10
C VAL A 74 -8.73 1.81 -13.04
N PHE A 75 -8.31 3.01 -13.42
CA PHE A 75 -7.81 4.00 -12.46
C PHE A 75 -8.90 4.58 -11.57
N SER A 76 -10.05 4.96 -12.14
CA SER A 76 -11.14 5.56 -11.40
C SER A 76 -11.79 4.58 -10.42
N GLU A 77 -11.84 3.29 -10.73
CA GLU A 77 -12.40 2.26 -9.84
C GLU A 77 -11.36 1.72 -8.82
N CYS A 78 -10.08 2.14 -8.90
CA CYS A 78 -9.03 1.63 -8.05
C CYS A 78 -9.06 2.24 -6.63
N CYS A 79 -9.05 1.39 -5.60
CA CYS A 79 -9.03 1.83 -4.20
C CYS A 79 -7.77 2.62 -3.80
N ASN A 80 -6.69 2.50 -4.56
CA ASN A 80 -5.42 3.19 -4.31
C ASN A 80 -5.24 4.46 -5.17
N ARG A 81 -6.24 4.90 -5.94
CA ARG A 81 -6.11 6.02 -6.89
C ARG A 81 -5.78 7.37 -6.22
N ASP A 82 -6.10 7.48 -4.93
CA ASP A 82 -5.90 8.69 -4.12
C ASP A 82 -4.82 8.48 -3.04
N THR A 83 -4.03 7.40 -3.14
CA THR A 83 -2.97 7.07 -2.18
C THR A 83 -1.64 7.70 -2.61
N LEU A 84 -1.38 8.91 -2.12
CA LEU A 84 -0.08 9.55 -2.27
C LEU A 84 1.02 8.76 -1.55
N SER A 85 2.10 8.46 -2.27
CA SER A 85 3.21 7.64 -1.79
C SER A 85 4.53 8.37 -2.01
N VAL A 86 5.39 8.43 -1.00
CA VAL A 86 6.73 9.00 -1.12
C VAL A 86 7.75 7.86 -1.09
N LEU A 87 8.64 7.83 -2.08
CA LEU A 87 9.73 6.86 -2.16
C LEU A 87 10.98 7.53 -2.74
N HIS A 88 12.09 7.47 -2.00
CA HIS A 88 13.39 8.03 -2.40
C HIS A 88 13.30 9.50 -2.88
N GLY A 89 12.61 10.35 -2.10
CA GLY A 89 12.47 11.78 -2.42
C GLY A 89 11.44 12.10 -3.50
N LYS A 90 10.76 11.11 -4.08
CA LYS A 90 9.76 11.32 -5.13
C LYS A 90 8.35 11.02 -4.63
N LEU A 91 7.40 11.87 -5.00
CA LEU A 91 5.98 11.68 -4.78
C LEU A 91 5.34 10.95 -5.97
N TYR A 92 4.49 9.97 -5.66
CA TYR A 92 3.70 9.20 -6.59
C TYR A 92 2.23 9.21 -6.17
N ARG A 93 1.32 8.99 -7.12
CA ARG A 93 -0.12 8.85 -6.85
C ARG A 93 -0.57 7.40 -6.60
N CYS A 94 0.36 6.45 -6.68
CA CYS A 94 0.05 5.03 -6.48
C CYS A 94 1.26 4.31 -5.88
N PRO A 95 1.09 3.54 -4.79
CA PRO A 95 2.19 2.78 -4.19
C PRO A 95 2.73 1.70 -5.14
N PHE A 96 1.89 1.14 -6.01
CA PHE A 96 2.34 0.22 -7.06
C PHE A 96 3.28 0.92 -8.04
N SER A 97 2.93 2.13 -8.50
CA SER A 97 3.79 2.92 -9.40
C SER A 97 5.16 3.19 -8.77
N ALA A 98 5.18 3.64 -7.51
CA ALA A 98 6.42 3.92 -6.79
C ALA A 98 7.34 2.69 -6.73
N ASN A 99 6.78 1.54 -6.33
CA ASN A 99 7.56 0.31 -6.20
C ASN A 99 7.96 -0.28 -7.56
N ALA A 100 7.09 -0.24 -8.57
CA ALA A 100 7.41 -0.73 -9.91
C ALA A 100 8.53 0.09 -10.57
N HIS A 101 8.57 1.40 -10.36
CA HIS A 101 9.68 2.25 -10.79
C HIS A 101 10.95 1.96 -10.00
N ASN A 102 10.87 1.75 -8.68
CA ASN A 102 12.03 1.39 -7.86
C ASN A 102 12.66 0.05 -8.31
N LEU A 103 11.82 -0.91 -8.69
CA LEU A 103 12.25 -2.20 -9.24
C LEU A 103 12.70 -2.11 -10.71
N LYS A 104 12.59 -0.94 -11.36
CA LYS A 104 12.83 -0.79 -12.82
C LYS A 104 12.03 -1.83 -13.63
N ALA A 105 10.80 -2.09 -13.19
CA ALA A 105 9.97 -3.15 -13.73
C ALA A 105 9.03 -2.68 -14.85
N ILE A 106 8.73 -1.38 -14.90
CA ILE A 106 7.87 -0.76 -15.90
C ILE A 106 8.49 0.55 -16.41
N PRO A 107 8.07 1.05 -17.59
CA PRO A 107 8.48 2.36 -18.08
C PRO A 107 8.13 3.50 -17.11
N VAL A 108 9.00 4.51 -17.10
CA VAL A 108 8.85 5.71 -16.27
C VAL A 108 8.32 6.85 -17.12
N ASP A 109 7.12 7.34 -16.80
CA ASP A 109 6.66 8.65 -17.22
C ASP A 109 6.98 9.66 -16.11
N LYS A 110 7.75 10.71 -16.46
CA LYS A 110 8.11 11.77 -15.51
C LYS A 110 6.87 12.54 -15.01
N SER A 111 5.78 12.56 -15.77
CA SER A 111 4.56 13.22 -15.35
C SER A 111 3.78 12.43 -14.27
N ASP A 112 4.13 11.16 -14.02
CA ASP A 112 3.54 10.30 -12.98
C ASP A 112 4.27 10.37 -11.63
N GLN A 113 5.30 11.22 -11.53
CA GLN A 113 6.07 11.43 -10.30
C GLN A 113 6.46 12.90 -10.14
N VAL A 114 6.67 13.34 -8.91
CA VAL A 114 7.23 14.67 -8.61
C VAL A 114 8.46 14.50 -7.75
N ASP A 115 9.58 15.09 -8.17
CA ASP A 115 10.80 15.10 -7.36
C ASP A 115 10.68 16.17 -6.27
N LEU A 116 10.59 15.73 -5.01
CA LEU A 116 10.51 16.61 -3.85
C LEU A 116 11.90 17.03 -3.34
N SER A 117 12.97 16.46 -3.90
CA SER A 117 14.35 16.68 -3.46
C SER A 117 15.18 17.53 -4.43
N ASP A 118 14.57 18.01 -5.52
CA ASP A 118 15.24 18.93 -6.44
C ASP A 118 15.07 20.39 -6.00
N ASP A 119 16.06 20.88 -5.25
CA ASP A 119 16.11 22.27 -4.75
C ASP A 119 16.14 23.33 -5.87
N LYS A 120 16.33 22.93 -7.13
CA LYS A 120 16.27 23.83 -8.29
C LYS A 120 14.83 24.14 -8.72
N ILE A 121 13.85 23.36 -8.29
CA ILE A 121 12.45 23.57 -8.64
C ILE A 121 11.85 24.67 -7.74
N PRO A 122 11.35 25.78 -8.30
CA PRO A 122 10.67 26.80 -7.49
C PRO A 122 9.47 26.22 -6.74
N ILE A 123 9.23 26.67 -5.51
CA ILE A 123 8.12 26.19 -4.66
C ILE A 123 6.76 26.31 -5.38
N SER A 124 6.54 27.37 -6.16
CA SER A 124 5.32 27.54 -6.96
C SER A 124 5.14 26.43 -7.99
N THR A 125 6.20 26.12 -8.75
CA THR A 125 6.23 25.02 -9.73
C THR A 125 6.03 23.67 -9.06
N LEU A 126 6.70 23.43 -7.93
CA LEU A 126 6.56 22.18 -7.17
C LEU A 126 5.11 21.96 -6.72
N LYS A 127 4.46 23.01 -6.17
CA LYS A 127 3.04 22.97 -5.80
C LYS A 127 2.12 22.66 -6.99
N GLU A 128 2.40 23.24 -8.15
CA GLU A 128 1.64 22.97 -9.36
C GLU A 128 1.83 21.52 -9.84
N GLN A 129 3.04 21.00 -9.82
CA GLN A 129 3.34 19.60 -10.17
C GLN A 129 2.61 18.63 -9.24
N ILE A 130 2.66 18.86 -7.93
CA ILE A 130 1.93 18.05 -6.93
C ILE A 130 0.42 18.10 -7.20
N ARG A 131 -0.13 19.29 -7.48
CA ARG A 131 -1.56 19.45 -7.81
C ARG A 131 -1.93 18.68 -9.08
N LYS A 132 -1.11 18.78 -10.14
CA LYS A 132 -1.33 18.05 -11.39
C LYS A 132 -1.32 16.55 -11.18
N LEU A 133 -0.31 16.03 -10.47
CA LEU A 133 -0.23 14.62 -10.13
C LEU A 133 -1.47 14.17 -9.34
N ALA A 134 -1.80 14.88 -8.26
CA ALA A 134 -2.85 14.52 -7.31
C ALA A 134 -4.28 14.66 -7.86
N TYR A 135 -4.52 15.52 -8.85
CA TYR A 135 -5.89 15.86 -9.28
C TYR A 135 -6.13 15.88 -10.79
N GLN A 136 -5.10 15.90 -11.63
CA GLN A 136 -5.22 16.06 -13.09
C GLN A 136 -4.65 14.87 -13.85
N LYS A 137 -4.87 13.67 -13.30
CA LYS A 137 -4.49 12.40 -13.92
C LYS A 137 -5.74 11.55 -14.10
N ASP A 138 -6.01 11.16 -15.34
CA ASP A 138 -7.10 10.25 -15.68
C ASP A 138 -6.68 8.78 -15.51
N TYR A 139 -5.38 8.51 -15.64
CA TYR A 139 -4.71 7.25 -15.26
C TYR A 139 -3.20 7.48 -15.17
N LEU A 140 -2.47 6.47 -14.69
CA LEU A 140 -1.00 6.45 -14.62
C LEU A 140 -0.46 5.43 -15.62
N THR A 141 0.78 5.60 -16.08
CA THR A 141 1.51 4.61 -16.89
C THR A 141 1.51 3.24 -16.22
N ALA A 142 1.57 3.19 -14.89
CA ALA A 142 1.50 1.96 -14.12
C ALA A 142 0.17 1.19 -14.27
N CYS A 143 -0.92 1.86 -14.65
CA CYS A 143 -2.21 1.21 -14.93
C CYS A 143 -2.12 0.29 -16.16
N LEU A 144 -1.19 0.54 -17.07
CA LEU A 144 -0.92 -0.31 -18.24
C LEU A 144 -0.27 -1.65 -17.88
N TYR A 145 0.19 -1.81 -16.64
CA TYR A 145 0.95 -2.97 -16.16
C TYR A 145 0.37 -3.57 -14.88
N CYS A 146 -0.85 -3.17 -14.52
CA CYS A 146 -1.58 -3.60 -13.33
C CYS A 146 -3.03 -3.93 -13.69
N ASN A 147 -3.70 -4.72 -12.86
CA ASN A 147 -5.14 -4.98 -12.98
C ASN A 147 -6.01 -3.94 -12.27
N GLY A 148 -5.41 -2.92 -11.66
CA GLY A 148 -6.11 -2.06 -10.72
C GLY A 148 -6.43 -2.79 -9.42
N ARG A 149 -7.18 -2.13 -8.55
CA ARG A 149 -7.71 -2.70 -7.31
C ARG A 149 -9.15 -2.24 -7.13
N ASP A 150 -10.02 -2.72 -7.99
CA ASP A 150 -11.46 -2.52 -7.85
C ASP A 150 -12.06 -3.59 -6.91
N TYR A 151 -13.38 -3.61 -6.78
CA TYR A 151 -14.10 -4.61 -5.99
C TYR A 151 -14.12 -6.03 -6.60
N THR A 152 -13.58 -6.21 -7.81
CA THR A 152 -13.49 -7.51 -8.50
C THR A 152 -12.12 -8.16 -8.38
N THR A 153 -11.16 -7.47 -7.75
CA THR A 153 -9.79 -7.97 -7.52
C THR A 153 -9.82 -9.37 -6.89
N PRO A 154 -9.15 -10.38 -7.49
CA PRO A 154 -9.10 -11.72 -6.94
C PRO A 154 -8.57 -11.74 -5.50
N VAL A 155 -8.98 -12.74 -4.74
CA VAL A 155 -8.48 -12.96 -3.38
C VAL A 155 -7.45 -14.09 -3.36
N ILE A 156 -6.42 -13.93 -2.54
CA ILE A 156 -5.39 -14.93 -2.23
C ILE A 156 -5.40 -15.21 -0.73
N LYS A 157 -4.82 -16.34 -0.32
CA LYS A 157 -4.69 -16.66 1.11
C LYS A 157 -3.80 -15.63 1.80
N ALA A 158 -4.24 -15.16 2.97
CA ALA A 158 -3.44 -14.24 3.78
C ALA A 158 -2.23 -14.95 4.40
N ALA A 159 -1.19 -14.17 4.70
CA ALA A 159 0.01 -14.59 5.41
C ALA A 159 0.83 -15.73 4.77
N GLU A 160 0.67 -15.98 3.47
CA GLU A 160 1.61 -16.80 2.70
C GLU A 160 2.87 -15.99 2.36
N GLN A 161 4.04 -16.49 2.77
CA GLN A 161 5.33 -15.82 2.56
C GLN A 161 6.25 -16.67 1.69
N THR A 162 7.00 -16.01 0.82
CA THR A 162 7.99 -16.65 -0.02
C THR A 162 9.33 -16.73 0.72
N LYS A 163 10.07 -17.85 0.55
CA LYS A 163 11.41 -18.00 1.17
C LYS A 163 12.48 -17.12 0.53
N LYS A 164 12.23 -16.65 -0.70
CA LYS A 164 13.13 -15.83 -1.50
C LYS A 164 12.29 -14.77 -2.24
N PRO A 165 12.89 -13.65 -2.67
CA PRO A 165 12.22 -12.69 -3.53
C PRO A 165 11.62 -13.38 -4.76
N LEU A 166 10.39 -12.98 -5.12
CA LEU A 166 9.76 -13.46 -6.34
C LEU A 166 10.46 -12.87 -7.56
N SER A 167 10.67 -13.71 -8.58
CA SER A 167 11.15 -13.23 -9.88
C SER A 167 10.08 -12.38 -10.55
N TYR A 168 10.49 -11.27 -11.17
CA TYR A 168 9.67 -10.46 -12.04
C TYR A 168 10.41 -10.22 -13.36
N LYS A 169 9.66 -9.85 -14.40
CA LYS A 169 10.23 -9.40 -15.67
C LYS A 169 10.17 -7.88 -15.71
N SER A 170 11.29 -7.25 -16.01
CA SER A 170 11.29 -5.85 -16.43
C SER A 170 10.70 -5.74 -17.83
N ILE A 171 9.84 -4.74 -18.02
CA ILE A 171 9.11 -4.48 -19.26
C ILE A 171 9.69 -3.24 -19.95
#